data_AF-A0A0C9QIW9-F1
#
_entry.id   AF-A0A0C9QIW9-F1
#
_cell.length_a   1.000
_cell.length_b   1.000
_cell.length_c   1.000
_cell.angle_alpha   90.00
_cell.angle_beta   90.00
_cell.angle_gamma   90.00
#
_symmetry.space_group_name_H-M   'P 1'
#
loop_
_entity.id
_entity.type
_entity.pdbx_description
1 polymer ?
#
loop_
_entity_poly.entity_id
_entity_poly.type
_entity_poly.pdbx_seq_one_letter_code
_entity_poly.pdbx_strand_id
1 'polypeptide(L)'
;MPIEKSFQELPITPTSRVLDLWRSTGDKIPLNMEFYFFNWTNPEELKIPGKKPNLVEVGPYTFIHKTEKVNITFHPENGTVSYFVRKYWYFDPHKSNGTLNDTLVQLNVLAVAAANKVRYWDEFYQSTVSIILGQVSSIHIVKTVDEMMFTGFKDQLIDLGKLAMDTEDMHIPAYDRFGWFYLRNGSTFFDGHYNVATGEDDIANLGIMKKWNYTDVTDYYKSPCNVVEGSAGEFFPPGRDTDDITAFAADLCRPMIYEYVGKATHHGITGYKYELGEKSLGNSSFRRYPHSAAKYFERTTTTEDFFHADYST
;
A
#
# COMPACT_ATOMS: atom_id res chain seq x y z
N MET A 1 -15.89 -26.82 -22.93
CA MET A 1 -16.49 -25.54 -23.37
C MET A 1 -15.45 -24.85 -24.26
N PRO A 2 -15.78 -24.36 -25.46
CA PRO A 2 -14.78 -23.66 -26.28
C PRO A 2 -14.24 -22.44 -25.52
N ILE A 3 -12.92 -22.25 -25.53
CA ILE A 3 -12.22 -21.22 -24.74
C ILE A 3 -12.80 -19.81 -25.01
N GLU A 4 -13.18 -19.51 -26.25
CA GLU A 4 -13.79 -18.22 -26.64
C GLU A 4 -15.14 -17.94 -25.95
N LYS A 5 -15.98 -18.98 -25.74
CA LYS A 5 -17.24 -18.82 -25.00
C LYS A 5 -17.03 -18.57 -23.51
N SER A 6 -15.86 -18.97 -22.96
CA SER A 6 -15.56 -18.75 -21.55
C SER A 6 -15.18 -17.31 -21.24
N PHE A 7 -14.60 -16.59 -22.19
CA PHE A 7 -14.18 -15.19 -21.99
C PHE A 7 -15.34 -14.19 -22.05
N GLN A 8 -16.49 -14.57 -22.62
CA GLN A 8 -17.69 -13.73 -22.63
C GLN A 8 -18.32 -13.54 -21.24
N GLU A 9 -17.99 -14.41 -20.28
CA GLU A 9 -18.51 -14.38 -18.90
C GLU A 9 -17.54 -13.72 -17.91
N LEU A 10 -16.35 -13.30 -18.37
CA LEU A 10 -15.31 -12.68 -17.54
C LEU A 10 -15.45 -11.16 -17.35
N PRO A 11 -16.03 -10.36 -18.27
CA PRO A 11 -16.20 -8.93 -18.06
C PRO A 11 -16.93 -8.62 -16.76
N ILE A 12 -16.51 -7.54 -16.09
CA ILE A 12 -17.16 -7.05 -14.88
C ILE A 12 -18.38 -6.23 -15.30
N THR A 13 -19.52 -6.90 -15.45
CA THR A 13 -20.80 -6.26 -15.79
C THR A 13 -21.87 -6.61 -14.76
N PRO A 14 -22.96 -5.83 -14.65
CA PRO A 14 -24.06 -6.10 -13.71
C PRO A 14 -24.69 -7.50 -13.84
N THR A 15 -24.61 -8.11 -15.02
CA THR A 15 -25.20 -9.43 -15.33
C THR A 15 -24.19 -10.57 -15.29
N SER A 16 -22.90 -10.27 -15.12
CA SER A 16 -21.83 -11.26 -15.18
C SER A 16 -21.77 -12.16 -13.95
N ARG A 17 -21.44 -13.44 -14.15
CA ARG A 17 -21.27 -14.41 -13.05
C ARG A 17 -20.08 -14.10 -12.15
N VAL A 18 -19.07 -13.41 -12.66
CA VAL A 18 -17.88 -13.06 -11.86
C VAL A 18 -18.11 -11.88 -10.94
N LEU A 19 -19.20 -11.13 -11.12
CA LEU A 19 -19.48 -9.90 -10.36
C LEU A 19 -19.54 -10.15 -8.85
N ASP A 20 -20.20 -11.23 -8.43
CA ASP A 20 -20.35 -11.54 -7.00
C ASP A 20 -19.02 -11.93 -6.35
N LEU A 21 -18.14 -12.60 -7.12
CA LEU A 21 -16.79 -12.95 -6.64
C LEU A 21 -15.89 -11.71 -6.59
N TRP A 22 -15.97 -10.87 -7.62
CA TRP A 22 -15.23 -9.61 -7.69
C TRP A 22 -15.66 -8.63 -6.60
N ARG A 23 -16.97 -8.53 -6.32
CA ARG A 23 -17.51 -7.61 -5.32
C ARG A 23 -17.05 -7.97 -3.91
N SER A 24 -17.01 -9.25 -3.57
CA SER A 24 -16.61 -9.69 -2.22
C SER A 24 -16.01 -11.08 -2.26
N THR A 25 -14.78 -11.17 -1.74
CA THR A 25 -14.09 -12.45 -1.51
C THR A 25 -14.42 -13.03 -0.13
N GLY A 26 -14.99 -12.23 0.77
CA GLY A 26 -14.96 -12.45 2.22
C GLY A 26 -15.53 -13.78 2.73
N ASP A 27 -16.63 -14.27 2.17
CA ASP A 27 -17.25 -15.54 2.62
C ASP A 27 -16.85 -16.74 1.74
N LYS A 28 -16.22 -16.48 0.59
CA LYS A 28 -15.91 -17.51 -0.42
C LYS A 28 -14.43 -17.93 -0.37
N ILE A 29 -13.54 -17.00 0.00
CA ILE A 29 -12.09 -17.19 0.04
C ILE A 29 -11.58 -16.57 1.34
N PRO A 30 -11.41 -17.34 2.43
CA PRO A 30 -10.87 -16.82 3.67
C PRO A 30 -9.38 -16.47 3.48
N LEU A 31 -9.04 -15.20 3.62
CA LEU A 31 -7.65 -14.72 3.59
C LEU A 31 -7.18 -14.52 5.03
N ASN A 32 -6.03 -15.11 5.39
CA ASN A 32 -5.38 -14.80 6.66
C ASN A 32 -4.33 -13.70 6.38
N MET A 33 -4.30 -12.69 7.25
CA MET A 33 -3.25 -11.69 7.30
C MET A 33 -2.49 -11.88 8.61
N GLU A 34 -1.20 -12.17 8.50
CA GLU A 34 -0.32 -12.45 9.63
C GLU A 34 0.60 -11.26 9.86
N PHE A 35 0.57 -10.70 11.07
CA PHE A 35 1.45 -9.61 11.46
C PHE A 35 2.61 -10.12 12.29
N TYR A 36 3.81 -9.68 11.92
CA TYR A 36 5.05 -9.93 12.64
C TYR A 36 5.65 -8.59 13.06
N PHE A 37 6.14 -8.51 14.29
CA PHE A 37 6.74 -7.31 14.85
C PHE A 37 8.20 -7.56 15.21
N PHE A 38 9.03 -6.53 15.07
CA PHE A 38 10.39 -6.55 15.58
C PHE A 38 10.45 -5.85 16.94
N ASN A 39 10.44 -6.64 18.01
CA ASN A 39 10.53 -6.16 19.39
C ASN A 39 11.96 -5.70 19.71
N TRP A 40 12.12 -4.47 20.18
CA TRP A 40 13.42 -3.86 20.47
C TRP A 40 13.87 -4.11 21.91
N THR A 41 14.90 -4.92 22.09
CA THR A 41 15.29 -5.45 23.41
C THR A 41 16.35 -4.65 24.16
N ASN A 42 17.04 -3.71 23.50
CA ASN A 42 18.10 -2.88 24.10
C ASN A 42 17.97 -1.37 23.74
N PRO A 43 16.79 -0.74 23.85
CA PRO A 43 16.61 0.66 23.45
C PRO A 43 17.49 1.64 24.23
N GLU A 44 17.77 1.35 25.51
CA GLU A 44 18.63 2.18 26.35
C GLU A 44 20.09 2.22 25.89
N GLU A 45 20.53 1.20 25.15
CA GLU A 45 21.90 1.12 24.63
C GLU A 45 22.12 1.95 23.37
N LEU A 46 21.07 2.55 22.79
CA LEU A 46 21.16 3.25 21.49
C LEU A 46 22.24 4.35 21.49
N LYS A 47 22.42 5.06 22.61
CA LYS A 47 23.38 6.16 22.74
C LYS A 47 24.80 5.70 23.04
N ILE A 48 25.02 4.41 23.26
CA ILE A 48 26.35 3.85 23.58
C ILE A 48 27.10 3.61 22.27
N PRO A 49 28.28 4.25 22.04
CA PRO A 49 29.05 4.04 20.82
C PRO A 49 29.33 2.56 20.56
N GLY A 50 29.07 2.11 19.33
CA GLY A 50 29.30 0.72 18.90
C GLY A 50 28.18 -0.27 19.25
N LYS A 51 27.19 0.10 20.08
CA LYS A 51 25.99 -0.72 20.32
C LYS A 51 24.97 -0.54 19.20
N LYS A 52 24.43 -1.66 18.71
CA LYS A 52 23.41 -1.69 17.65
C LYS A 52 22.04 -2.08 18.25
N PRO A 53 20.92 -1.62 17.66
CA PRO A 53 19.60 -2.11 18.03
C PRO A 53 19.52 -3.64 17.88
N ASN A 54 19.06 -4.31 18.94
CA ASN A 54 18.79 -5.74 18.96
C ASN A 54 17.29 -5.96 18.86
N LEU A 55 16.86 -6.43 17.69
CA LEU A 55 15.47 -6.66 17.33
C LEU A 55 15.17 -8.16 17.33
N VAL A 56 14.07 -8.56 17.96
CA VAL A 56 13.60 -9.94 18.00
C VAL A 56 12.22 -10.00 17.36
N GLU A 57 12.04 -10.86 16.36
CA GLU A 57 10.74 -11.06 15.71
C GLU A 57 9.74 -11.72 16.68
N VAL A 58 8.52 -11.19 16.72
CA VAL A 58 7.40 -11.69 17.52
C VAL A 58 6.17 -11.80 16.63
N GLY A 59 5.52 -12.97 16.65
CA GLY A 59 4.35 -13.27 15.85
C GLY A 59 4.24 -14.77 15.52
N PRO A 60 3.31 -15.14 14.63
CA PRO A 60 2.34 -14.26 13.98
C PRO A 60 1.22 -13.82 14.93
N TYR A 61 0.68 -12.63 14.69
CA TYR A 61 -0.65 -12.20 15.14
C TYR A 61 -1.58 -12.25 13.94
N THR A 62 -2.46 -13.25 13.91
CA THR A 62 -3.22 -13.64 12.72
C THR A 62 -4.61 -13.05 12.74
N PHE A 63 -5.02 -12.48 11.61
CA PHE A 63 -6.35 -11.92 11.41
C PHE A 63 -7.01 -12.53 10.18
N ILE A 64 -8.27 -12.90 10.31
CA ILE A 64 -9.12 -13.19 9.15
C ILE A 64 -9.43 -11.86 8.48
N HIS A 65 -8.96 -11.71 7.26
CA HIS A 65 -9.11 -10.52 6.45
C HIS A 65 -10.25 -10.69 5.46
N LYS A 66 -11.23 -9.78 5.49
CA LYS A 66 -12.34 -9.73 4.53
C LYS A 66 -12.29 -8.42 3.75
N THR A 67 -12.57 -8.49 2.46
CA THR A 67 -12.61 -7.31 1.58
C THR A 67 -13.94 -7.28 0.81
N GLU A 68 -14.55 -6.10 0.75
CA GLU A 68 -15.75 -5.83 -0.05
C GLU A 68 -15.60 -4.54 -0.86
N LYS A 69 -16.14 -4.54 -2.08
CA LYS A 69 -16.28 -3.34 -2.91
C LYS A 69 -17.63 -2.70 -2.66
N VAL A 70 -17.62 -1.40 -2.37
CA VAL A 70 -18.81 -0.63 -2.02
C VAL A 70 -18.94 0.61 -2.91
N ASN A 71 -20.15 1.15 -3.00
CA ASN A 71 -20.49 2.29 -3.86
C ASN A 71 -20.09 2.07 -5.33
N ILE A 72 -20.37 0.86 -5.84
CA ILE A 72 -20.02 0.46 -7.20
C ILE A 72 -20.88 1.24 -8.20
N THR A 73 -20.23 1.91 -9.14
CA THR A 73 -20.87 2.68 -10.22
C THR A 73 -20.27 2.26 -11.55
N PHE A 74 -21.10 1.75 -12.46
CA PHE A 74 -20.69 1.39 -13.82
C PHE A 74 -20.80 2.58 -14.75
N HIS A 75 -19.85 2.71 -15.67
CA HIS A 75 -19.75 3.78 -16.66
C HIS A 75 -19.68 3.17 -18.07
N PRO A 76 -20.83 2.75 -18.64
CA PRO A 76 -20.87 2.08 -19.94
C PRO A 76 -20.31 2.95 -21.08
N GLU A 77 -20.35 4.27 -20.94
CA GLU A 77 -19.85 5.22 -21.93
C GLU A 77 -18.33 5.15 -22.15
N ASN A 78 -17.57 4.59 -21.20
CA ASN A 78 -16.12 4.46 -21.29
C ASN A 78 -15.61 3.07 -20.87
N GLY A 79 -16.51 2.10 -20.69
CA GLY A 79 -16.16 0.72 -20.34
C GLY A 79 -15.47 0.58 -18.98
N THR A 80 -15.79 1.43 -17.99
CA THR A 80 -15.18 1.38 -16.65
C THR A 80 -16.18 1.16 -15.53
N VAL A 81 -15.66 0.78 -14.37
CA VAL A 81 -16.40 0.70 -13.11
C VAL A 81 -15.61 1.38 -12.00
N SER A 82 -16.31 2.19 -11.22
CA SER A 82 -15.78 2.90 -10.05
C SER A 82 -16.27 2.29 -8.75
N TYR A 83 -15.42 2.25 -7.71
CA TYR A 83 -15.78 1.73 -6.40
C TYR A 83 -14.81 2.19 -5.30
N PHE A 84 -15.20 1.97 -4.05
CA PHE A 84 -14.31 2.00 -2.89
C PHE A 84 -14.13 0.59 -2.34
N VAL A 85 -13.00 0.37 -1.66
CA VAL A 85 -12.72 -0.89 -0.98
C VAL A 85 -12.98 -0.70 0.51
N ARG A 86 -13.72 -1.62 1.12
CA ARG A 86 -13.86 -1.73 2.57
C ARG A 86 -13.24 -3.03 3.04
N LYS A 87 -12.39 -2.93 4.06
CA LYS A 87 -11.61 -4.04 4.60
C LYS A 87 -11.97 -4.28 6.06
N TYR A 88 -12.04 -5.55 6.45
CA TYR A 88 -12.26 -5.98 7.83
C TYR A 88 -11.15 -6.91 8.28
N TRP A 89 -10.82 -6.84 9.58
CA TRP A 89 -9.84 -7.68 10.23
C TRP A 89 -10.42 -8.24 11.52
N TYR A 90 -10.46 -9.57 11.62
CA TYR A 90 -10.96 -10.29 12.80
C TYR A 90 -9.82 -11.13 13.39
N PHE A 91 -9.40 -10.83 14.62
CA PHE A 91 -8.31 -11.54 15.26
C PHE A 91 -8.64 -13.03 15.44
N ASP A 92 -7.71 -13.91 15.03
CA ASP A 92 -7.78 -15.36 15.19
C ASP A 92 -6.75 -15.80 16.25
N PRO A 93 -7.18 -15.98 17.52
CA PRO A 93 -6.28 -16.38 18.60
C PRO A 93 -5.74 -17.80 18.41
N HIS A 94 -6.42 -18.67 17.66
CA HIS A 94 -5.99 -20.06 17.48
C HIS A 94 -4.83 -20.21 16.48
N LYS A 95 -4.67 -19.23 15.59
CA LYS A 95 -3.55 -19.14 14.64
C LYS A 95 -2.51 -18.09 15.02
N SER A 96 -2.60 -17.55 16.23
CA SER A 96 -1.67 -16.54 16.72
C SER A 96 -0.75 -17.13 17.77
N ASN A 97 0.51 -16.69 17.80
CA ASN A 97 1.50 -17.11 18.80
C ASN A 97 1.51 -16.20 20.04
N GLY A 98 0.42 -15.48 20.27
CA GLY A 98 0.34 -14.42 21.26
C GLY A 98 -1.05 -13.82 21.35
N THR A 99 -1.20 -12.82 22.21
CA THR A 99 -2.47 -12.10 22.39
C THR A 99 -2.32 -10.64 22.00
N LEU A 100 -3.44 -9.98 21.71
CA LEU A 100 -3.42 -8.55 21.41
C LEU A 100 -2.95 -7.67 22.59
N ASN A 101 -2.87 -8.24 23.79
CA ASN A 101 -2.36 -7.59 25.00
C ASN A 101 -0.85 -7.73 25.18
N ASP A 102 -0.17 -8.51 24.33
CA ASP A 102 1.28 -8.65 24.39
C ASP A 102 1.93 -7.29 24.18
N THR A 103 2.98 -7.00 24.94
CA THR A 103 3.66 -5.70 24.91
C THR A 103 4.85 -5.73 23.96
N LEU A 104 4.97 -4.67 23.17
CA LEU A 104 6.04 -4.46 22.20
C LEU A 104 6.79 -3.19 22.56
N VAL A 105 8.10 -3.28 22.53
CA VAL A 105 9.00 -2.13 22.56
C VAL A 105 9.38 -1.81 21.11
N GLN A 106 9.01 -0.63 20.63
CA GLN A 106 9.27 -0.21 19.25
C GLN A 106 9.81 1.22 19.20
N LEU A 107 10.37 1.59 18.04
CA LEU A 107 10.75 2.96 17.73
C LEU A 107 9.53 3.87 17.84
N ASN A 108 9.68 5.02 18.49
CA ASN A 108 8.66 6.05 18.51
C ASN A 108 8.60 6.75 17.16
N VAL A 109 7.80 6.20 16.25
CA VAL A 109 7.63 6.73 14.90
C VAL A 109 7.05 8.14 14.88
N LEU A 110 6.28 8.55 15.89
CA LEU A 110 5.74 9.91 15.99
C LEU A 110 6.86 10.92 16.28
N ALA A 111 7.74 10.61 17.23
CA ALA A 111 8.90 11.45 17.54
C ALA A 111 9.85 11.56 16.33
N VAL A 112 10.10 10.43 15.66
CA VAL A 112 10.97 10.40 14.47
C VAL A 112 10.34 11.15 13.30
N ALA A 113 9.03 11.01 13.08
CA ALA A 113 8.32 11.75 12.03
C ALA A 113 8.32 13.26 12.30
N ALA A 114 8.10 13.68 13.54
CA ALA A 114 8.19 15.09 13.94
C ALA A 114 9.60 15.64 13.70
N ALA A 115 10.64 14.94 14.16
CA ALA A 115 12.03 15.34 13.92
C ALA A 115 12.38 15.39 12.41
N ASN A 116 11.90 14.41 11.64
CA ASN A 116 12.10 14.38 10.20
C ASN A 116 11.43 15.58 9.52
N LYS A 117 10.20 15.93 9.92
CA LYS A 117 9.43 17.03 9.32
C LYS A 117 10.12 18.39 9.51
N VAL A 118 10.71 18.63 10.69
CA VAL A 118 11.33 19.94 11.03
C VAL A 118 12.79 20.09 10.58
N ARG A 119 13.42 19.05 10.01
CA ARG A 119 14.87 19.00 9.72
C ARG A 119 15.41 20.13 8.82
N TYR A 120 14.53 20.79 8.06
CA TYR A 120 14.87 21.88 7.14
C TYR A 120 14.17 23.20 7.49
N TRP A 121 13.52 23.29 8.66
CA TRP A 121 12.95 24.54 9.16
C TRP A 121 14.05 25.45 9.70
N ASP A 122 13.74 26.72 9.97
CA ASP A 122 14.70 27.63 10.61
C ASP A 122 15.16 27.09 11.97
N GLU A 123 16.42 27.36 12.32
CA GLU A 123 17.09 26.84 13.52
C GLU A 123 16.32 27.13 14.82
N PHE A 124 15.62 28.27 14.87
CA PHE A 124 14.75 28.62 15.99
C PHE A 124 13.67 27.55 16.21
N TYR A 125 12.93 27.18 15.16
CA TYR A 125 11.88 26.17 15.25
C TYR A 125 12.45 24.77 15.49
N GLN A 126 13.57 24.42 14.87
CA GLN A 126 14.28 23.16 15.16
C GLN A 126 14.63 23.05 16.64
N SER A 127 15.17 24.13 17.22
CA SER A 127 15.55 24.19 18.63
C SER A 127 14.34 24.05 19.55
N THR A 128 13.24 24.75 19.25
CA THR A 128 11.98 24.63 20.01
C THR A 128 11.44 23.21 19.99
N VAL A 129 11.34 22.58 18.81
CA VAL A 129 10.87 21.20 18.69
C VAL A 129 11.80 20.21 19.38
N SER A 130 13.12 20.43 19.32
CA SER A 130 14.11 19.60 20.02
C SER A 130 13.91 19.62 21.54
N ILE A 131 13.67 20.80 22.13
CA ILE A 131 13.37 20.95 23.56
C ILE A 131 12.09 20.20 23.92
N ILE A 132 11.01 20.40 23.14
CA ILE A 132 9.72 19.73 23.37
C ILE A 132 9.89 18.21 23.31
N LEU A 133 10.49 17.68 22.24
CA LEU A 133 10.72 16.24 22.07
C LEU A 133 11.53 15.65 23.23
N GLY A 134 12.55 16.37 23.71
CA GLY A 134 13.37 15.95 24.86
C GLY A 134 12.61 15.93 26.19
N GLN A 135 11.50 16.65 26.32
CA GLN A 135 10.67 16.69 27.52
C GLN A 135 9.49 15.72 27.48
N VAL A 136 8.83 15.60 26.34
CA VAL A 136 7.51 14.93 26.22
C VAL A 136 7.57 13.58 25.52
N SER A 137 8.74 13.19 24.99
CA SER A 137 8.87 12.00 24.17
C SER A 137 10.10 11.17 24.49
N SER A 138 10.04 9.90 24.10
CA SER A 138 11.15 8.96 24.12
C SER A 138 11.39 8.43 22.70
N ILE A 139 12.62 8.03 22.40
CA ILE A 139 12.97 7.39 21.12
C ILE A 139 12.29 6.03 20.95
N HIS A 140 11.87 5.40 22.04
CA HIS A 140 11.14 4.14 22.04
C HIS A 140 9.81 4.30 22.80
N ILE A 141 8.83 3.50 22.41
CA ILE A 141 7.53 3.37 23.06
C ILE A 141 7.28 1.92 23.44
N VAL A 142 6.49 1.74 24.49
CA VAL A 142 5.99 0.42 24.91
C VAL A 142 4.48 0.46 24.79
N LYS A 143 3.95 -0.41 23.92
CA LYS A 143 2.51 -0.48 23.60
C LYS A 143 2.08 -1.92 23.41
N THR A 144 0.80 -2.19 23.59
CA THR A 144 0.27 -3.51 23.22
C THR A 144 0.22 -3.68 21.70
N VAL A 145 0.13 -4.93 21.25
CA VAL A 145 -0.10 -5.25 19.82
C VAL A 145 -1.36 -4.55 19.31
N ASP A 146 -2.44 -4.55 20.10
CA ASP A 146 -3.70 -3.89 19.72
C ASP A 146 -3.54 -2.38 19.56
N GLU A 147 -2.88 -1.74 20.53
CA GLU A 147 -2.62 -0.30 20.52
C GLU A 147 -1.76 0.10 19.32
N MET A 148 -0.75 -0.70 18.97
CA MET A 148 0.08 -0.46 17.79
C MET A 148 -0.70 -0.64 16.47
N MET A 149 -1.77 -1.42 16.47
CA MET A 149 -2.50 -1.83 15.28
C MET A 149 -3.85 -1.13 15.12
N PHE A 150 -4.88 -1.58 15.81
CA PHE A 150 -6.28 -1.27 15.50
C PHE A 150 -6.92 -0.26 16.46
N THR A 151 -6.67 -0.36 17.76
CA THR A 151 -7.28 0.57 18.74
C THR A 151 -6.55 1.90 18.82
N GLY A 152 -5.27 1.92 18.49
CA GLY A 152 -4.45 3.12 18.48
C GLY A 152 -4.15 3.65 19.89
N PHE A 153 -2.96 4.22 20.06
CA PHE A 153 -2.59 4.90 21.30
C PHE A 153 -2.61 6.42 21.15
N LYS A 154 -2.91 7.10 22.26
CA LYS A 154 -2.77 8.56 22.37
C LYS A 154 -1.31 8.93 22.62
N ASP A 155 -0.89 10.07 22.09
CA ASP A 155 0.45 10.60 22.27
C ASP A 155 0.41 12.13 22.34
N GLN A 156 1.20 12.72 23.23
CA GLN A 156 1.25 14.17 23.41
C GLN A 156 1.71 14.89 22.14
N LEU A 157 2.53 14.25 21.30
CA LEU A 157 2.96 14.81 20.02
C LEU A 157 1.81 14.95 19.02
N ILE A 158 0.79 14.10 19.09
CA ILE A 158 -0.42 14.23 18.26
C ILE A 158 -1.21 15.47 18.70
N ASP A 159 -1.39 15.64 20.01
CA ASP A 159 -2.13 16.78 20.56
C ASP A 159 -1.40 18.11 20.32
N LEU A 160 -0.07 18.12 20.45
CA LEU A 160 0.76 19.29 20.15
C LEU A 160 0.78 19.60 18.65
N GLY A 161 0.88 18.56 17.80
CA GLY A 161 0.80 18.71 16.36
C GLY A 161 -0.49 19.38 15.93
N LYS A 162 -1.63 19.00 16.54
CA LYS A 162 -2.94 19.62 16.29
C LYS A 162 -2.99 21.10 16.63
N LEU A 163 -2.35 21.50 17.71
CA LEU A 163 -2.27 22.91 18.11
C LEU A 163 -1.41 23.74 17.14
N ALA A 164 -0.48 23.10 16.44
CA ALA A 164 0.40 23.73 15.45
C ALA A 164 -0.17 23.73 14.01
N MET A 165 -1.39 23.20 13.80
CA MET A 165 -2.02 23.00 12.47
C MET A 165 -2.41 24.28 11.71
N ASP A 166 -2.18 25.47 12.29
CA ASP A 166 -2.41 26.76 11.60
C ASP A 166 -1.25 27.16 10.66
N THR A 167 -0.32 26.25 10.37
CA THR A 167 0.75 26.46 9.38
C THR A 167 0.44 25.62 8.12
N GLU A 168 0.24 26.29 6.98
CA GLU A 168 -0.16 25.68 5.69
C GLU A 168 0.74 24.51 5.23
N ASP A 169 1.95 24.39 5.78
CA ASP A 169 2.93 23.33 5.46
C ASP A 169 2.76 22.01 6.23
N MET A 170 1.88 21.98 7.22
CA MET A 170 1.72 20.85 8.14
C MET A 170 0.47 20.04 7.79
N HIS A 171 0.57 19.19 6.76
CA HIS A 171 -0.43 18.17 6.42
C HIS A 171 -0.46 17.05 7.48
N ILE A 172 -0.73 17.39 8.74
CA ILE A 172 -0.92 16.41 9.81
C ILE A 172 -2.34 15.85 9.68
N PRO A 173 -2.50 14.53 9.52
CA PRO A 173 -3.80 13.90 9.55
C PRO A 173 -4.51 14.20 10.88
N ALA A 174 -5.76 14.63 10.82
CA ALA A 174 -6.56 15.02 11.99
C ALA A 174 -7.04 13.81 12.83
N TYR A 175 -6.15 12.88 13.16
CA TYR A 175 -6.43 11.72 14.00
C TYR A 175 -6.07 11.99 15.46
N ASP A 176 -6.79 11.40 16.41
CA ASP A 176 -6.54 11.51 17.86
C ASP A 176 -5.63 10.43 18.43
N ARG A 177 -5.31 9.41 17.63
CA ARG A 177 -4.47 8.29 18.00
C ARG A 177 -3.59 7.87 16.84
N PHE A 178 -2.49 7.21 17.18
CA PHE A 178 -1.67 6.51 16.22
C PHE A 178 -1.83 5.01 16.36
N GLY A 179 -1.97 4.33 15.23
CA GLY A 179 -1.88 2.88 15.08
C GLY A 179 -1.83 2.57 13.59
N TRP A 180 -1.09 1.55 13.18
CA TRP A 180 -0.84 1.25 11.76
C TRP A 180 -2.14 1.01 10.96
N PHE A 181 -3.16 0.46 11.63
CA PHE A 181 -4.48 0.17 11.08
C PHE A 181 -5.59 0.92 11.83
N TYR A 182 -5.25 1.98 12.58
CA TYR A 182 -6.21 2.78 13.31
C TYR A 182 -7.29 3.34 12.35
N LEU A 183 -8.56 3.19 12.71
CA LEU A 183 -9.75 3.51 11.89
C LEU A 183 -9.89 2.74 10.57
N ARG A 184 -8.94 1.88 10.17
CA ARG A 184 -9.04 1.18 8.88
C ARG A 184 -10.18 0.17 8.83
N ASN A 185 -10.45 -0.51 9.95
CA ASN A 185 -11.45 -1.57 10.04
C ASN A 185 -12.87 -1.06 9.70
N GLY A 186 -13.44 -1.56 8.60
CA GLY A 186 -14.77 -1.16 8.13
C GLY A 186 -14.84 0.21 7.44
N SER A 187 -13.71 0.87 7.22
CA SER A 187 -13.65 2.17 6.54
C SER A 187 -13.47 2.05 5.02
N THR A 188 -13.78 3.11 4.28
CA THR A 188 -13.69 3.15 2.81
C THR A 188 -12.72 4.19 2.28
N PHE A 189 -12.15 5.02 3.14
CA PHE A 189 -11.41 6.21 2.74
C PHE A 189 -9.89 6.01 2.68
N PHE A 190 -9.34 4.95 3.27
CA PHE A 190 -7.88 4.72 3.26
C PHE A 190 -7.35 4.17 1.93
N ASP A 191 -8.11 3.34 1.24
CA ASP A 191 -7.68 2.72 -0.03
C ASP A 191 -7.91 3.63 -1.25
N GLY A 192 -8.70 4.69 -1.09
CA GLY A 192 -9.06 5.62 -2.15
C GLY A 192 -10.16 5.13 -3.08
N HIS A 193 -10.49 5.97 -4.06
CA HIS A 193 -11.47 5.71 -5.10
C HIS A 193 -10.81 5.04 -6.31
N TYR A 194 -11.28 3.86 -6.67
CA TYR A 194 -10.79 3.09 -7.83
C TYR A 194 -11.67 3.37 -9.04
N ASN A 195 -11.06 3.47 -10.22
CA ASN A 195 -11.73 3.37 -11.50
C ASN A 195 -10.95 2.41 -12.40
N VAL A 196 -11.60 1.31 -12.80
CA VAL A 196 -10.97 0.18 -13.51
C VAL A 196 -11.75 -0.15 -14.77
N ALA A 197 -11.07 -0.63 -15.81
CA ALA A 197 -11.75 -1.13 -17.00
C ALA A 197 -12.48 -2.45 -16.73
N THR A 198 -13.72 -2.54 -17.20
CA THR A 198 -14.59 -3.71 -17.01
C THR A 198 -14.20 -4.90 -17.88
N GLY A 199 -13.52 -4.64 -19.00
CA GLY A 199 -13.25 -5.62 -20.04
C GLY A 199 -14.45 -5.95 -20.92
N GLU A 200 -15.53 -5.16 -20.84
CA GLU A 200 -16.76 -5.37 -21.64
C GLU A 200 -16.53 -5.08 -23.13
N ASP A 201 -15.87 -3.95 -23.45
CA ASP A 201 -15.55 -3.57 -24.83
C ASP A 201 -14.39 -4.39 -25.40
N ASP A 202 -13.35 -4.60 -24.58
CA ASP A 202 -12.17 -5.38 -24.91
C ASP A 202 -11.65 -6.09 -23.66
N ILE A 203 -11.73 -7.42 -23.68
CA ILE A 203 -11.34 -8.28 -22.57
C ILE A 203 -9.85 -8.15 -22.22
N ALA A 204 -9.02 -7.68 -23.16
CA ALA A 204 -7.62 -7.37 -22.92
C ALA A 204 -7.41 -6.25 -21.88
N ASN A 205 -8.45 -5.46 -21.58
CA ASN A 205 -8.42 -4.40 -20.58
C ASN A 205 -9.03 -4.80 -19.23
N LEU A 206 -9.47 -6.05 -19.06
CA LEU A 206 -10.11 -6.51 -17.82
C LEU A 206 -9.25 -6.21 -16.58
N GLY A 207 -9.81 -5.45 -15.64
CA GLY A 207 -9.20 -5.16 -14.34
C GLY A 207 -8.05 -4.15 -14.39
N ILE A 208 -7.77 -3.53 -15.54
CA ILE A 208 -6.73 -2.51 -15.67
C ILE A 208 -7.18 -1.21 -15.00
N MET A 209 -6.33 -0.66 -14.14
CA MET A 209 -6.51 0.64 -13.50
C MET A 209 -6.52 1.74 -14.55
N LYS A 210 -7.53 2.61 -14.49
CA LYS A 210 -7.61 3.82 -15.31
C LYS A 210 -7.35 5.07 -14.49
N LYS A 211 -7.93 5.14 -13.28
CA LYS A 211 -7.70 6.23 -12.34
C LYS A 211 -7.70 5.72 -10.90
N TRP A 212 -6.91 6.36 -10.06
CA TRP A 212 -6.95 6.22 -8.61
C TRP A 212 -7.10 7.61 -8.00
N ASN A 213 -8.09 7.79 -7.12
CA ASN A 213 -8.48 9.10 -6.59
C ASN A 213 -8.69 10.16 -7.69
N TYR A 214 -9.39 9.75 -8.76
CA TYR A 214 -9.78 10.60 -9.89
C TYR A 214 -8.64 11.07 -10.79
N THR A 215 -7.40 10.66 -10.54
CA THR A 215 -6.21 10.97 -11.35
C THR A 215 -5.57 9.71 -11.93
N ASP A 216 -4.83 9.86 -13.01
CA ASP A 216 -4.00 8.81 -13.65
C ASP A 216 -2.52 8.90 -13.26
N VAL A 217 -2.18 9.88 -12.41
CA VAL A 217 -0.86 10.09 -11.81
C VAL A 217 -1.00 10.39 -10.32
N THR A 218 0.02 10.09 -9.53
CA THR A 218 0.10 10.38 -8.10
C THR A 218 1.09 11.51 -7.82
N ASP A 219 0.94 12.17 -6.66
CA ASP A 219 1.86 13.22 -6.23
C ASP A 219 2.97 12.69 -5.29
N TYR A 220 2.92 11.40 -4.95
CA TYR A 220 3.85 10.77 -3.99
C TYR A 220 5.22 10.46 -4.58
N TYR A 221 5.30 10.34 -5.91
CA TYR A 221 6.53 10.03 -6.63
C TYR A 221 6.76 11.06 -7.73
N LYS A 222 8.02 11.23 -8.14
CA LYS A 222 8.33 12.03 -9.33
C LYS A 222 7.96 11.25 -10.59
N SER A 223 7.59 11.98 -11.64
CA SER A 223 7.54 11.39 -12.97
C SER A 223 8.90 10.77 -13.30
N PRO A 224 8.92 9.57 -13.89
CA PRO A 224 7.76 8.83 -14.41
C PRO A 224 7.29 7.68 -13.50
N CYS A 225 7.66 7.69 -12.21
CA CYS A 225 7.32 6.66 -11.22
C CYS A 225 5.92 6.82 -10.61
N ASN A 226 5.22 7.90 -10.96
CA ASN A 226 3.96 8.29 -10.36
C ASN A 226 2.72 7.89 -11.16
N VAL A 227 2.89 7.25 -12.31
CA VAL A 227 1.78 6.83 -13.18
C VAL A 227 0.95 5.73 -12.51
N VAL A 228 -0.38 5.85 -12.60
CA VAL A 228 -1.34 4.82 -12.21
C VAL A 228 -1.51 3.86 -13.39
N GLU A 229 -0.90 2.67 -13.30
CA GLU A 229 -0.95 1.66 -14.36
C GLU A 229 -0.96 0.22 -13.81
N GLY A 230 -1.29 -0.72 -14.71
CA GLY A 230 -1.39 -2.15 -14.38
C GLY A 230 -2.78 -2.54 -13.91
N SER A 231 -2.91 -3.79 -13.46
CA SER A 231 -4.14 -4.31 -12.87
C SER A 231 -4.41 -3.69 -11.49
N ALA A 232 -5.66 -3.68 -11.05
CA ALA A 232 -6.04 -3.44 -9.66
C ALA A 232 -5.59 -4.57 -8.70
N GLY A 233 -4.95 -5.63 -9.20
CA GLY A 233 -4.32 -6.71 -8.43
C GLY A 233 -5.17 -7.97 -8.27
N GLU A 234 -6.43 -7.96 -8.74
CA GLU A 234 -7.37 -9.07 -8.55
C GLU A 234 -7.60 -9.86 -9.84
N PHE A 235 -7.99 -9.17 -10.90
CA PHE A 235 -8.21 -9.75 -12.22
C PHE A 235 -7.14 -9.27 -13.18
N PHE A 236 -6.73 -10.18 -14.05
CA PHE A 236 -5.82 -9.92 -15.14
C PHE A 236 -6.49 -10.31 -16.45
N PRO A 237 -6.13 -9.66 -17.56
CA PRO A 237 -6.61 -10.05 -18.88
C PRO A 237 -6.38 -11.55 -19.16
N PRO A 238 -7.36 -12.26 -19.75
CA PRO A 238 -7.22 -13.68 -20.06
C PRO A 238 -6.26 -13.90 -21.24
N GLY A 239 -5.85 -15.16 -21.45
CA GLY A 239 -4.94 -15.50 -22.55
C GLY A 239 -3.52 -14.98 -22.35
N ARG A 240 -3.09 -14.82 -21.09
CA ARG A 240 -1.75 -14.35 -20.74
C ARG A 240 -0.65 -15.24 -21.35
N ASP A 241 0.46 -14.60 -21.68
CA ASP A 241 1.73 -15.25 -21.97
C ASP A 241 2.58 -15.34 -20.68
N THR A 242 3.84 -15.74 -20.83
CA THR A 242 4.87 -15.92 -19.80
C THR A 242 5.64 -14.63 -19.50
N ASP A 243 5.03 -13.47 -19.74
CA ASP A 243 5.59 -12.13 -19.53
C ASP A 243 5.26 -11.57 -18.14
N ASP A 244 6.05 -10.58 -17.69
CA ASP A 244 5.87 -9.92 -16.40
C ASP A 244 4.50 -9.22 -16.30
N ILE A 245 3.93 -9.17 -15.10
CA ILE A 245 2.66 -8.48 -14.83
C ILE A 245 2.88 -7.24 -13.98
N THR A 246 2.04 -6.22 -14.18
CA THR A 246 2.05 -5.00 -13.37
C THR A 246 0.73 -4.88 -12.62
N ALA A 247 0.79 -4.59 -11.34
CA ALA A 247 -0.37 -4.26 -10.52
C ALA A 247 -0.13 -2.96 -9.76
N PHE A 248 -1.15 -2.10 -9.69
CA PHE A 248 -1.10 -0.88 -8.90
C PHE A 248 -1.32 -1.20 -7.43
N ALA A 249 -0.32 -0.94 -6.60
CA ALA A 249 -0.41 -1.12 -5.15
C ALA A 249 -0.81 0.21 -4.51
N ALA A 250 -2.09 0.37 -4.17
CA ALA A 250 -2.60 1.61 -3.57
C ALA A 250 -1.93 1.94 -2.22
N ASP A 251 -1.66 0.94 -1.39
CA ASP A 251 -0.93 1.13 -0.12
C ASP A 251 0.51 1.64 -0.32
N LEU A 252 1.12 1.37 -1.49
CA LEU A 252 2.44 1.90 -1.89
C LEU A 252 2.34 3.14 -2.78
N CYS A 253 1.13 3.50 -3.23
CA CYS A 253 0.85 4.61 -4.14
C CYS A 253 1.59 4.52 -5.49
N ARG A 254 1.98 3.31 -5.93
CA ARG A 254 2.74 3.06 -7.16
C ARG A 254 2.44 1.70 -7.79
N PRO A 255 2.70 1.55 -9.09
CA PRO A 255 2.73 0.25 -9.75
C PRO A 255 3.91 -0.60 -9.29
N MET A 256 3.66 -1.90 -9.19
CA MET A 256 4.59 -2.95 -8.82
C MET A 256 4.64 -4.00 -9.93
N ILE A 257 5.86 -4.44 -10.27
CA ILE A 257 6.12 -5.41 -11.34
C ILE A 257 6.38 -6.78 -10.72
N TYR A 258 5.62 -7.78 -11.12
CA TYR A 258 5.80 -9.16 -10.70
C TYR A 258 6.33 -9.97 -11.87
N GLU A 259 7.44 -10.64 -11.63
CA GLU A 259 8.20 -11.37 -12.65
C GLU A 259 7.65 -12.79 -12.79
N TYR A 260 7.55 -13.28 -14.02
CA TYR A 260 7.17 -14.68 -14.25
C TYR A 260 8.27 -15.63 -13.75
N VAL A 261 7.93 -16.55 -12.86
CA VAL A 261 8.90 -17.51 -12.29
C VAL A 261 8.65 -18.96 -12.71
N GLY A 262 7.52 -19.26 -13.37
CA GLY A 262 7.22 -20.60 -13.86
C GLY A 262 5.75 -20.99 -13.79
N LYS A 263 5.46 -22.26 -14.07
CA LYS A 263 4.12 -22.84 -13.88
C LYS A 263 3.97 -23.39 -12.47
N ALA A 264 2.78 -23.23 -11.90
CA ALA A 264 2.42 -23.85 -10.63
C ALA A 264 1.04 -24.50 -10.76
N THR A 265 0.84 -25.62 -10.07
CA THR A 265 -0.43 -26.32 -10.02
C THR A 265 -1.00 -26.23 -8.62
N HIS A 266 -2.23 -25.73 -8.50
CA HIS A 266 -2.94 -25.61 -7.24
C HIS A 266 -4.36 -26.15 -7.40
N HIS A 267 -4.76 -27.09 -6.54
CA HIS A 267 -6.05 -27.79 -6.65
C HIS A 267 -6.37 -28.33 -8.06
N GLY A 268 -5.36 -28.85 -8.77
CA GLY A 268 -5.51 -29.40 -10.12
C GLY A 268 -5.58 -28.36 -11.25
N ILE A 269 -5.52 -27.07 -10.93
CA ILE A 269 -5.50 -25.98 -11.91
C ILE A 269 -4.04 -25.56 -12.10
N THR A 270 -3.56 -25.61 -13.35
CA THR A 270 -2.22 -25.13 -13.71
C THR A 270 -2.31 -23.66 -14.10
N GLY A 271 -1.50 -22.82 -13.46
CA GLY A 271 -1.39 -21.40 -13.75
C GLY A 271 0.06 -20.93 -13.83
N TYR A 272 0.23 -19.65 -14.09
CA TYR A 272 1.53 -18.98 -14.04
C TYR A 272 1.77 -18.41 -12.65
N LYS A 273 2.98 -18.63 -12.14
CA LYS A 273 3.44 -18.08 -10.88
C LYS A 273 4.24 -16.82 -11.15
N TYR A 274 3.96 -15.77 -10.38
CA TYR A 274 4.65 -14.50 -10.43
C TYR A 274 5.14 -14.12 -9.04
N GLU A 275 6.29 -13.46 -8.98
CA GLU A 275 6.92 -13.04 -7.72
C GLU A 275 7.42 -11.60 -7.84
N LEU A 276 7.42 -10.85 -6.73
CA LEU A 276 8.15 -9.57 -6.68
C LEU A 276 9.65 -9.89 -6.66
N GLY A 277 10.29 -9.76 -7.82
CA GLY A 277 11.71 -9.98 -7.97
C GLY A 277 12.56 -8.74 -7.73
N GLU A 278 13.86 -8.88 -7.98
CA GLU A 278 14.86 -7.83 -7.75
C GLU A 278 14.59 -6.56 -8.56
N LYS A 279 13.89 -6.66 -9.70
CA LYS A 279 13.57 -5.50 -10.53
C LYS A 279 12.64 -4.49 -9.85
N SER A 280 11.78 -4.94 -8.93
CA SER A 280 10.72 -4.11 -8.36
C SER A 280 11.21 -3.10 -7.31
N LEU A 281 12.20 -3.52 -6.50
CA LEU A 281 12.79 -2.71 -5.41
C LEU A 281 14.31 -2.50 -5.59
N GLY A 282 14.88 -2.94 -6.70
CA GLY A 282 16.29 -2.75 -7.02
C GLY A 282 16.63 -1.28 -7.25
N ASN A 283 17.88 -0.91 -6.96
CA ASN A 283 18.41 0.41 -7.26
C ASN A 283 18.72 0.52 -8.77
N SER A 284 17.69 0.78 -9.56
CA SER A 284 17.76 0.95 -11.01
C SER A 284 17.05 2.24 -11.40
N SER A 285 17.72 3.08 -12.19
CA SER A 285 17.12 4.26 -12.83
C SER A 285 16.32 3.91 -14.09
N PHE A 286 16.43 2.69 -14.59
CA PHE A 286 15.78 2.27 -15.83
C PHE A 286 14.45 1.57 -15.54
N ARG A 287 13.36 2.34 -15.50
CA ARG A 287 12.05 1.78 -15.83
C ARG A 287 12.07 1.49 -17.34
N ARG A 288 12.23 0.22 -17.74
CA ARG A 288 12.13 -0.16 -19.15
C ARG A 288 10.67 0.01 -19.58
N TYR A 289 10.37 1.11 -20.25
CA TYR A 289 9.08 1.28 -20.91
C TYR A 289 8.95 0.23 -22.00
N PRO A 290 7.82 -0.50 -22.08
CA PRO A 290 7.43 -1.04 -23.37
C PRO A 290 7.26 0.15 -24.32
N HIS A 291 7.86 0.08 -25.51
CA HIS A 291 7.85 1.14 -26.54
C HIS A 291 6.45 1.71 -26.85
N SER A 292 5.38 0.96 -26.51
CA SER A 292 3.99 1.38 -26.66
C SER A 292 3.53 2.44 -25.65
N ALA A 293 4.21 2.68 -24.53
CA ALA A 293 3.86 3.75 -23.59
C ALA A 293 4.46 5.11 -23.97
N ALA A 294 5.51 5.11 -24.81
CA ALA A 294 6.23 6.33 -25.22
C ALA A 294 5.38 7.34 -26.01
N LYS A 295 4.24 6.89 -26.56
CA LYS A 295 3.33 7.70 -27.39
C LYS A 295 2.43 8.67 -26.59
N TYR A 296 2.45 8.61 -25.26
CA TYR A 296 1.67 9.50 -24.39
C TYR A 296 2.50 10.62 -23.74
N PHE A 297 3.82 10.69 -24.00
CA PHE A 297 4.64 11.80 -23.52
C PHE A 297 4.51 12.99 -24.48
N GLU A 298 4.25 14.19 -23.93
CA GLU A 298 4.34 15.43 -24.70
C GLU A 298 5.75 15.58 -25.29
N ARG A 299 5.83 16.12 -26.51
CA ARG A 299 7.07 16.25 -27.31
C ARG A 299 8.17 17.13 -26.69
N THR A 300 7.94 17.67 -25.50
CA THR A 300 8.84 18.57 -24.77
C THR A 300 9.78 17.85 -23.81
N THR A 301 9.57 16.56 -23.49
CA THR A 301 10.59 15.76 -22.81
C THR A 301 11.68 15.38 -23.82
N THR A 302 12.70 16.23 -23.90
CA THR A 302 13.95 15.90 -24.60
C THR A 302 14.51 14.61 -24.03
N THR A 303 14.89 13.71 -24.93
CA THR A 303 15.51 12.40 -24.66
C THR A 303 16.77 12.45 -23.79
N GLU A 304 17.27 13.64 -23.48
CA GLU A 304 18.43 13.91 -22.62
C GLU A 304 18.13 13.78 -21.12
N ASP A 305 16.87 13.87 -20.67
CA ASP A 305 16.50 13.72 -19.25
C ASP A 305 16.60 12.25 -18.76
N PHE A 306 16.88 11.30 -19.65
CA PHE A 306 16.96 9.87 -19.31
C PHE A 306 18.35 9.41 -18.85
N PHE A 307 19.40 10.23 -18.99
CA PHE A 307 20.78 9.77 -18.80
C PHE A 307 21.64 10.52 -17.78
N HIS A 308 21.13 11.58 -17.14
CA HIS A 308 21.89 12.24 -16.07
C HIS A 308 21.44 11.76 -14.69
N ALA A 309 22.13 10.74 -14.20
CA ALA A 309 22.25 10.52 -12.76
C ALA A 309 23.40 11.41 -12.25
N ASP A 310 23.06 12.52 -11.59
CA ASP A 310 24.04 13.25 -10.80
C ASP A 310 24.42 12.40 -9.58
N TYR A 311 25.58 11.77 -9.67
CA TYR A 311 26.26 11.22 -8.50
C TYR A 311 26.94 12.38 -7.77
N SER A 312 26.33 12.84 -6.68
CA SER A 312 27.06 13.61 -5.67
C SER A 312 27.36 12.70 -4.47
N THR A 313 28.65 12.61 -4.18
CA THR A 313 29.33 11.95 -3.06
C THR A 313 28.95 12.54 -1.71
#